data_AF-T2M3G0-F1
#
_entry.id   AF-T2M3G0-F1
#
_cell.length_a   1.000
_cell.length_b   1.000
_cell.length_c   1.000
_cell.angle_alpha   90.00
_cell.angle_beta   90.00
_cell.angle_gamma   90.00
#
_symmetry.space_group_name_H-M   'P 1'
#
loop_
_entity.id
_entity.type
_entity.pdbx_description
1 polymer ?
#
loop_
_entity_poly.entity_id
_entity_poly.type
_entity_poly.pdbx_seq_one_letter_code
_entity_poly.pdbx_strand_id
1 'polypeptide(L)'
;MVLSAETRKCIVHLLDGQKLDIPLQPKLLTSELLDIVGSHFNLKEKEYFGFYYYDIKENRCWMRENKKALDHDFQKINPIVLYFSVRNFVPSVATLKESHTVELFFLQIQKLVFQGELECHSETIFKLAAYVLQATHGDYVSNNIAANDLKNLNVIPIKTQHEYPTPSYCELKIIEHYRNFDGMTRGEAIVNYIGDVERLPM
;
A
#
# COMPACT_ATOMS: atom_id res chain seq x y z
N MET A 1 36.29 22.31 9.04
CA MET A 1 36.10 20.85 8.96
C MET A 1 34.67 20.58 8.53
N VAL A 2 34.44 20.17 7.28
CA VAL A 2 33.12 19.68 6.86
C VAL A 2 33.00 18.29 7.48
N LEU A 3 32.14 18.13 8.49
CA LEU A 3 31.80 16.80 8.99
C LEU A 3 31.25 16.00 7.80
N SER A 4 32.00 15.04 7.28
CA SER A 4 31.42 14.05 6.38
C SER A 4 30.36 13.33 7.20
N ALA A 5 29.08 13.50 6.86
CA ALA A 5 28.02 12.71 7.48
C ALA A 5 28.42 11.23 7.39
N GLU A 6 28.11 10.43 8.41
CA GLU A 6 28.39 9.00 8.40
C GLU A 6 27.24 8.26 7.71
N THR A 7 27.53 7.08 7.14
CA THR A 7 26.49 6.21 6.58
C THR A 7 25.57 5.74 7.71
N ARG A 8 24.25 5.85 7.54
CA ARG A 8 23.26 5.39 8.55
C ARG A 8 22.48 4.19 8.04
N LYS A 9 22.15 3.25 8.93
CA LYS A 9 21.25 2.13 8.62
C LYS A 9 19.84 2.67 8.42
N CYS A 10 19.14 2.17 7.41
CA CYS A 10 17.74 2.50 7.15
C CYS A 10 16.95 1.25 6.78
N ILE A 11 15.73 1.17 7.29
CA ILE A 11 14.72 0.19 6.90
C ILE A 11 13.68 0.92 6.07
N VAL A 12 13.46 0.46 4.84
CA VAL A 12 12.39 0.96 3.97
C VAL A 12 11.23 -0.04 4.01
N HIS A 13 10.08 0.40 4.50
CA HIS A 13 8.83 -0.34 4.42
C HIS A 13 8.21 -0.16 3.03
N LEU A 14 7.92 -1.27 2.35
CA LEU A 14 7.36 -1.28 1.01
C LEU A 14 5.83 -1.44 1.02
N LEU A 15 5.21 -1.25 -0.14
CA LEU A 15 3.76 -1.33 -0.33
C LEU A 15 3.21 -2.76 -0.26
N ASP A 16 4.01 -3.76 -0.61
CA ASP A 16 3.68 -5.18 -0.53
C ASP A 16 3.92 -5.81 0.86
N GLY A 17 4.26 -4.97 1.85
CA GLY A 17 4.53 -5.39 3.22
C GLY A 17 5.97 -5.85 3.48
N GLN A 18 6.80 -5.98 2.44
CA GLN A 18 8.22 -6.30 2.61
C GLN A 18 8.99 -5.11 3.21
N LYS A 19 10.20 -5.41 3.70
CA LYS A 19 11.14 -4.42 4.22
C LYS A 19 12.50 -4.59 3.57
N LEU A 20 13.12 -3.48 3.17
CA LEU A 20 14.49 -3.47 2.63
C LEU A 20 15.43 -2.78 3.61
N ASP A 21 16.54 -3.45 3.93
CA ASP A 21 17.65 -2.86 4.67
C ASP A 21 18.60 -2.14 3.70
N ILE A 22 18.49 -0.81 3.64
CA ILE A 22 19.26 0.02 2.71
C ILE A 22 20.13 1.01 3.51
N PRO A 23 21.47 0.94 3.46
CA PRO A 23 22.32 1.94 4.11
C PRO A 23 22.24 3.28 3.35
N LEU A 24 21.89 4.36 4.05
CA LEU A 24 21.87 5.70 3.48
C LEU A 24 23.26 6.31 3.53
N GLN A 25 23.87 6.48 2.36
CA GLN A 25 25.18 7.09 2.23
C GLN A 25 25.09 8.63 2.25
N PRO A 26 26.14 9.34 2.69
CA PRO A 26 26.16 10.81 2.83
C PRO A 26 25.88 11.61 1.57
N LYS A 27 26.10 11.00 0.40
CA LYS A 27 25.89 11.64 -0.90
C LYS A 27 24.66 11.10 -1.64
N LEU A 28 24.02 10.05 -1.12
CA LEU A 28 22.88 9.40 -1.75
C LEU A 28 21.71 10.40 -1.84
N LEU A 29 21.27 10.67 -3.05
CA LEU A 29 20.08 11.47 -3.32
C LEU A 29 18.81 10.66 -3.05
N THR A 30 17.73 11.37 -2.72
CA THR A 30 16.42 10.71 -2.54
C THR A 30 15.94 10.09 -3.85
N SER A 31 16.23 10.70 -4.99
CA SER A 31 15.98 10.12 -6.32
C SER A 31 16.75 8.83 -6.57
N GLU A 32 18.02 8.75 -6.18
CA GLU A 32 18.83 7.53 -6.31
C GLU A 32 18.31 6.41 -5.38
N LEU A 33 17.85 6.76 -4.17
CA LEU A 33 17.15 5.81 -3.30
C LEU A 33 15.85 5.31 -3.94
N LEU A 34 15.12 6.19 -4.63
CA LEU A 34 13.91 5.83 -5.38
C LEU A 34 14.24 4.90 -6.56
N ASP A 35 15.38 5.07 -7.22
CA ASP A 35 15.84 4.14 -8.26
C ASP A 35 16.16 2.75 -7.70
N ILE A 36 16.78 2.67 -6.52
CA ILE A 36 17.09 1.40 -5.84
C ILE A 36 15.78 0.66 -5.50
N VAL A 37 14.84 1.33 -4.84
CA VAL A 37 13.56 0.72 -4.47
C VAL A 37 12.68 0.45 -5.69
N GLY A 38 12.66 1.35 -6.67
CA GLY A 38 11.93 1.17 -7.92
C GLY A 38 12.44 -0.04 -8.71
N SER A 39 13.74 -0.32 -8.68
CA SER A 39 14.31 -1.52 -9.31
C SER A 39 13.81 -2.83 -8.68
N HIS A 40 13.52 -2.84 -7.36
CA HIS A 40 12.91 -3.99 -6.69
C HIS A 40 11.54 -4.37 -7.28
N PHE A 41 10.78 -3.37 -7.73
CA PHE A 41 9.45 -3.54 -8.33
C PHE A 41 9.47 -3.52 -9.87
N ASN A 42 10.64 -3.45 -10.51
CA ASN A 42 10.76 -3.23 -11.96
C ASN A 42 9.96 -2.00 -12.45
N LEU A 43 9.99 -0.93 -11.64
CA LEU A 43 9.16 0.24 -11.83
C LEU A 43 9.76 1.20 -12.86
N LYS A 44 8.97 1.57 -13.87
CA LYS A 44 9.37 2.58 -14.87
C LYS A 44 8.76 3.97 -14.61
N GLU A 45 7.52 4.04 -14.12
CA GLU A 45 6.79 5.29 -13.82
C GLU A 45 7.03 5.72 -12.36
N LYS A 46 8.28 6.10 -12.04
CA LYS A 46 8.70 6.41 -10.65
C LYS A 46 8.16 7.73 -10.11
N GLU A 47 7.73 8.65 -10.98
CA GLU A 47 7.24 9.99 -10.66
C GLU A 47 5.99 9.99 -9.76
N TYR A 48 5.29 8.86 -9.65
CA TYR A 48 4.12 8.72 -8.79
C TYR A 48 4.46 8.39 -7.34
N PHE A 49 5.71 8.00 -7.06
CA PHE A 49 6.12 7.45 -5.78
C PHE A 49 7.12 8.34 -5.06
N GLY A 50 7.22 8.12 -3.75
CA GLY A 50 8.23 8.74 -2.94
C GLY A 50 8.38 8.06 -1.60
N PHE A 51 9.15 8.71 -0.73
CA PHE A 51 9.34 8.27 0.64
C PHE A 51 8.77 9.28 1.61
N TYR A 52 8.12 8.79 2.66
CA TYR A 52 7.84 9.59 3.83
C TYR A 52 8.46 8.97 5.07
N TYR A 53 8.64 9.79 6.10
CA TYR A 53 9.05 9.40 7.45
C TYR A 53 8.18 10.12 8.47
N TYR A 54 8.21 9.67 9.72
CA TYR A 54 7.59 10.39 10.83
C TYR A 54 8.65 11.23 11.53
N ASP A 55 8.40 12.53 11.70
CA ASP A 55 9.26 13.41 12.48
C ASP A 55 9.12 13.15 13.99
N ILE A 56 9.88 13.84 14.83
CA ILE A 56 9.83 13.68 16.31
C ILE A 56 8.47 14.03 16.93
N LYS A 57 7.57 14.66 16.18
CA LYS A 57 6.21 15.01 16.60
C LYS A 57 5.17 14.08 15.96
N GLU A 58 5.62 12.97 15.36
CA GLU A 58 4.78 11.99 14.65
C GLU A 58 4.03 12.57 13.45
N ASN A 59 4.54 13.66 12.84
CA ASN A 59 4.01 14.17 11.58
C ASN A 59 4.55 13.37 10.40
N ARG A 60 3.67 13.03 9.44
CA ARG A 60 4.06 12.43 8.15
C ARG A 60 4.79 13.46 7.28
N CYS A 61 6.09 13.28 7.08
CA CYS A 61 6.96 14.17 6.33
C CYS A 61 7.45 13.51 5.03
N TRP A 62 7.14 14.10 3.88
CA TRP A 62 7.62 13.63 2.58
C TRP A 62 9.05 14.07 2.30
N MET A 63 9.87 13.16 1.77
CA MET A 63 11.21 13.46 1.31
C MET A 63 11.19 14.26 0.00
N ARG A 64 12.17 15.13 -0.18
CA ARG A 64 12.38 15.94 -1.38
C ARG A 64 13.36 15.20 -2.30
N GLU A 65 12.96 14.97 -3.55
CA GLU A 65 13.72 14.18 -4.52
C GLU A 65 15.13 14.71 -4.75
N ASN A 66 15.27 16.04 -4.95
CA ASN A 66 16.55 16.70 -5.23
C ASN A 66 17.40 16.96 -3.97
N LYS A 67 17.03 16.38 -2.83
CA LYS A 67 17.76 16.51 -1.55
C LYS A 67 18.42 15.17 -1.22
N LYS A 68 19.61 15.23 -0.63
CA LYS A 68 20.27 14.02 -0.10
C LYS A 68 19.38 13.37 0.94
N ALA A 69 19.33 12.04 0.93
CA ALA A 69 18.48 11.28 1.84
C ALA A 69 18.74 11.67 3.29
N LEU A 70 20.02 11.74 3.69
CA LEU A 70 20.46 12.09 5.05
C LEU A 70 20.30 13.56 5.45
N ASP A 71 20.00 14.47 4.53
CA ASP A 71 19.78 15.87 4.87
C ASP A 71 18.35 16.13 5.40
N HIS A 72 17.47 15.12 5.41
CA HIS A 72 16.13 15.21 5.98
C HIS A 72 16.16 15.11 7.51
N ASP A 73 15.19 15.75 8.15
CA ASP A 73 15.14 15.93 9.61
C ASP A 73 14.58 14.68 10.31
N PHE A 74 15.29 13.56 10.20
CA PHE A 74 14.92 12.29 10.82
C PHE A 74 14.98 12.37 12.34
N GLN A 75 14.16 11.56 13.01
CA GLN A 75 14.33 11.28 14.42
C GLN A 75 15.75 10.72 14.69
N LYS A 76 16.26 10.91 15.91
CA LYS A 76 17.55 10.36 16.37
C LYS A 76 17.46 8.86 16.69
N ILE A 77 16.74 8.11 15.86
CA ILE A 77 16.59 6.66 15.93
C ILE A 77 17.56 5.97 14.97
N ASN A 78 17.91 4.72 15.29
CA ASN A 78 18.73 3.86 14.45
C ASN A 78 18.17 2.43 14.50
N PRO A 79 17.77 1.83 13.37
CA PRO A 79 17.83 2.37 12.01
C PRO A 79 16.83 3.51 11.76
N ILE A 80 17.09 4.34 10.74
CA ILE A 80 16.09 5.25 10.16
C ILE A 80 14.96 4.38 9.58
N VAL A 81 13.71 4.84 9.70
CA VAL A 81 12.55 4.16 9.11
C VAL A 81 11.94 5.05 8.04
N LEU A 82 11.85 4.53 6.82
CA LEU A 82 11.19 5.16 5.68
C LEU A 82 10.03 4.31 5.20
N TYR A 83 9.04 4.96 4.60
CA TYR A 83 7.89 4.29 3.98
C TYR A 83 7.84 4.68 2.51
N PHE A 84 7.96 3.69 1.63
CA PHE A 84 7.73 3.84 0.21
C PHE A 84 6.22 3.88 -0.06
N SER A 85 5.75 4.88 -0.80
CA SER A 85 4.32 5.16 -0.93
C SER A 85 4.01 5.95 -2.20
N VAL A 86 2.77 5.85 -2.70
CA VAL A 86 2.28 6.73 -3.76
C VAL A 86 2.17 8.14 -3.19
N ARG A 87 2.86 9.08 -3.82
CA ARG A 87 2.88 10.50 -3.46
C ARG A 87 1.94 11.31 -4.34
N ASN A 88 1.95 11.02 -5.63
CA ASN A 88 1.20 11.75 -6.63
C ASN A 88 0.14 10.81 -7.24
N PHE A 89 -1.09 10.89 -6.72
CA PHE A 89 -2.20 10.12 -7.28
C PHE A 89 -2.61 10.68 -8.64
N VAL A 90 -2.95 9.78 -9.56
CA VAL A 90 -3.57 10.13 -10.84
C VAL A 90 -5.09 10.21 -10.70
N PRO A 91 -5.80 11.00 -11.53
CA PRO A 91 -7.26 11.04 -11.51
C PRO A 91 -7.92 9.70 -11.84
N SER A 92 -7.24 8.85 -12.62
CA SER A 92 -7.68 7.48 -12.86
C SER A 92 -6.49 6.57 -13.17
N VAL A 93 -6.46 5.37 -12.61
CA VAL A 93 -5.40 4.38 -12.88
C VAL A 93 -5.39 3.87 -14.31
N ALA A 94 -6.49 4.06 -15.06
CA ALA A 94 -6.54 3.77 -16.48
C ALA A 94 -5.53 4.60 -17.31
N THR A 95 -4.99 5.69 -16.76
CA THR A 95 -3.94 6.50 -17.42
C THR A 95 -2.53 5.96 -17.22
N LEU A 96 -2.34 5.02 -16.28
CA LEU A 96 -1.04 4.41 -16.01
C LEU A 96 -0.68 3.42 -17.13
N LYS A 97 0.58 3.43 -17.57
CA LYS A 97 1.02 2.61 -18.71
C LYS A 97 1.57 1.25 -18.29
N GLU A 98 2.10 1.16 -17.08
CA GLU A 98 2.81 -0.03 -16.63
C GLU A 98 2.01 -0.80 -15.58
N SER A 99 1.88 -2.12 -15.76
CA SER A 99 1.11 -2.98 -14.85
C SER A 99 1.66 -2.97 -13.43
N HIS A 100 2.98 -2.94 -13.25
CA HIS A 100 3.62 -2.86 -11.95
C HIS A 100 3.23 -1.58 -11.20
N THR A 101 3.06 -0.46 -11.92
CA THR A 101 2.57 0.79 -11.33
C THR A 101 1.12 0.62 -10.85
N VAL A 102 0.25 0.04 -11.66
CA VAL A 102 -1.16 -0.24 -11.30
C VAL A 102 -1.23 -1.12 -10.05
N GLU A 103 -0.40 -2.15 -9.96
CA GLU A 103 -0.35 -3.03 -8.78
C GLU A 103 0.06 -2.29 -7.51
N LEU A 104 1.06 -1.42 -7.58
CA LEU A 104 1.47 -0.61 -6.42
C LEU A 104 0.40 0.41 -6.02
N PHE A 105 -0.32 0.98 -6.99
CA PHE A 105 -1.48 1.83 -6.70
C PHE A 105 -2.59 1.04 -5.98
N PHE A 106 -2.88 -0.17 -6.43
CA PHE A 106 -3.81 -1.07 -5.75
C PHE A 106 -3.41 -1.33 -4.29
N LEU A 107 -2.15 -1.70 -4.04
CA LEU A 107 -1.66 -1.94 -2.68
C LEU A 107 -1.75 -0.69 -1.79
N GLN A 108 -1.45 0.49 -2.36
CA GLN A 108 -1.59 1.75 -1.64
C GLN A 108 -3.05 2.05 -1.29
N ILE A 109 -3.98 1.91 -2.24
CA ILE A 109 -5.41 2.19 -2.00
C ILE A 109 -5.97 1.19 -1.00
N GLN A 110 -5.62 -0.09 -1.13
CA GLN A 110 -5.97 -1.12 -0.15
C GLN A 110 -5.54 -0.75 1.26
N LYS A 111 -4.30 -0.27 1.41
CA LYS A 111 -3.78 0.20 2.70
C LYS A 111 -4.58 1.39 3.23
N LEU A 112 -4.92 2.37 2.39
CA LEU A 112 -5.70 3.54 2.80
C LEU A 112 -7.11 3.16 3.25
N VAL A 113 -7.78 2.26 2.53
CA VAL A 113 -9.10 1.73 2.92
C VAL A 113 -8.98 1.02 4.26
N PHE A 114 -8.04 0.07 4.41
CA PHE A 114 -7.84 -0.69 5.65
C PHE A 114 -7.54 0.21 6.87
N GLN A 115 -6.72 1.24 6.69
CA GLN A 115 -6.38 2.21 7.74
C GLN A 115 -7.53 3.18 8.05
N GLY A 116 -8.60 3.18 7.25
CA GLY A 116 -9.70 4.13 7.36
C GLY A 116 -9.34 5.55 6.92
N GLU A 117 -8.24 5.73 6.17
CA GLU A 117 -7.89 7.00 5.53
C GLU A 117 -8.83 7.28 4.32
N LEU A 118 -9.37 6.23 3.70
CA LEU A 118 -10.46 6.32 2.72
C LEU A 118 -11.75 5.74 3.32
N GLU A 119 -12.68 6.62 3.69
CA GLU A 119 -13.97 6.21 4.27
C GLU A 119 -14.87 5.60 3.19
N CYS A 120 -15.32 4.38 3.46
CA CYS A 120 -16.22 3.61 2.60
C CYS A 120 -17.36 3.07 3.45
N HIS A 121 -18.56 2.94 2.90
CA HIS A 121 -19.61 2.19 3.59
C HIS A 121 -19.27 0.70 3.64
N SER A 122 -19.78 0.01 4.66
CA SER A 122 -19.45 -1.37 4.97
C SER A 122 -19.71 -2.34 3.81
N GLU A 123 -20.78 -2.15 3.03
CA GLU A 123 -21.05 -2.99 1.85
C GLU A 123 -19.95 -2.86 0.78
N THR A 124 -19.45 -1.65 0.54
CA THR A 124 -18.32 -1.42 -0.36
C THR A 124 -17.08 -2.12 0.16
N ILE A 125 -16.79 -2.01 1.46
CA ILE A 125 -15.63 -2.65 2.09
C ILE A 125 -15.69 -4.18 1.91
N PHE A 126 -16.87 -4.79 2.05
CA PHE A 126 -17.02 -6.24 1.86
C PHE A 126 -16.71 -6.66 0.43
N LYS A 127 -17.19 -5.91 -0.55
CA LYS A 127 -16.89 -6.15 -1.97
C LYS A 127 -15.40 -5.94 -2.28
N LEU A 128 -14.80 -4.87 -1.76
CA LEU A 128 -13.37 -4.58 -1.91
C LEU A 128 -12.50 -5.69 -1.29
N ALA A 129 -12.84 -6.18 -0.11
CA ALA A 129 -12.14 -7.31 0.51
C ALA A 129 -12.27 -8.60 -0.31
N ALA A 130 -13.40 -8.83 -0.97
CA ALA A 130 -13.58 -9.97 -1.87
C ALA A 130 -12.70 -9.86 -3.13
N TYR A 131 -12.49 -8.65 -3.68
CA TYR A 131 -11.52 -8.46 -4.77
C TYR A 131 -10.09 -8.76 -4.32
N VAL A 132 -9.71 -8.42 -3.08
CA VAL A 132 -8.39 -8.77 -2.55
C VAL A 132 -8.22 -10.29 -2.45
N LEU A 133 -9.24 -11.02 -1.98
CA LEU A 133 -9.23 -12.48 -1.99
C LEU A 133 -9.02 -13.03 -3.40
N GLN A 134 -9.82 -12.59 -4.37
CA GLN A 134 -9.69 -13.02 -5.76
C GLN A 134 -8.29 -12.72 -6.33
N ALA A 135 -7.77 -11.52 -6.08
CA ALA A 135 -6.46 -11.11 -6.55
C ALA A 135 -5.30 -11.90 -5.91
N THR A 136 -5.49 -12.42 -4.69
CA THR A 136 -4.43 -13.10 -3.92
C THR A 136 -4.50 -14.63 -4.05
N HIS A 137 -5.71 -15.19 -4.03
CA HIS A 137 -5.96 -16.63 -3.89
C HIS A 137 -6.65 -17.25 -5.12
N GLY A 138 -7.10 -16.46 -6.09
CA GLY A 138 -7.79 -16.93 -7.29
C GLY A 138 -9.27 -17.23 -7.03
N ASP A 139 -9.83 -18.21 -7.73
CA ASP A 139 -11.26 -18.53 -7.65
C ASP A 139 -11.66 -19.15 -6.31
N TYR A 140 -12.90 -18.88 -5.90
CA TYR A 140 -13.49 -19.44 -4.69
C TYR A 140 -13.56 -20.97 -4.72
N VAL A 141 -13.07 -21.61 -3.63
CA VAL A 141 -13.13 -23.07 -3.47
C VAL A 141 -14.17 -23.50 -2.43
N SER A 142 -14.12 -22.93 -1.22
CA SER A 142 -15.07 -23.21 -0.14
C SER A 142 -15.06 -22.11 0.92
N ASN A 143 -16.13 -22.02 1.72
CA ASN A 143 -16.21 -21.06 2.84
C ASN A 143 -15.08 -21.22 3.84
N ASN A 144 -14.70 -22.45 4.18
CA ASN A 144 -13.67 -22.70 5.19
C ASN A 144 -12.29 -22.21 4.72
N ILE A 145 -11.98 -22.41 3.44
CA ILE A 145 -10.72 -21.92 2.84
C ILE A 145 -10.76 -20.39 2.78
N ALA A 146 -11.82 -19.79 2.25
CA ALA A 146 -11.95 -18.34 2.13
C ALA A 146 -11.89 -17.64 3.51
N ALA A 147 -12.55 -18.20 4.53
CA ALA A 147 -12.49 -17.69 5.90
C ALA A 147 -11.07 -17.76 6.50
N ASN A 148 -10.32 -18.83 6.20
CA ASN A 148 -8.95 -18.97 6.64
C ASN A 148 -8.03 -17.96 5.94
N ASP A 149 -8.21 -17.76 4.64
CA ASP A 149 -7.44 -16.80 3.85
C ASP A 149 -7.70 -15.37 4.34
N LEU A 150 -8.97 -15.01 4.60
CA LEU A 150 -9.34 -13.69 5.13
C LEU A 150 -8.65 -13.33 6.44
N LYS A 151 -8.40 -14.29 7.34
CA LYS A 151 -7.72 -14.02 8.62
C LYS A 151 -6.29 -13.53 8.45
N ASN A 152 -5.67 -13.86 7.32
CA ASN A 152 -4.30 -13.44 7.00
C ASN A 152 -4.27 -12.12 6.21
N LEU A 153 -5.44 -11.57 5.86
CA LEU A 153 -5.57 -10.37 5.05
C LEU A 153 -6.01 -9.18 5.93
N ASN A 154 -5.26 -8.08 5.85
CA ASN A 154 -5.61 -6.81 6.46
C ASN A 154 -6.56 -6.02 5.53
N VAL A 155 -7.82 -6.45 5.44
CA VAL A 155 -8.78 -5.93 4.44
C VAL A 155 -10.03 -5.24 5.03
N ILE A 156 -10.29 -5.40 6.33
CA ILE A 156 -11.45 -4.80 6.99
C ILE A 156 -10.98 -3.74 7.99
N PRO A 157 -11.39 -2.47 7.86
CA PRO A 157 -11.06 -1.43 8.83
C PRO A 157 -11.63 -1.74 10.21
N ILE A 158 -10.90 -1.34 11.26
CA ILE A 158 -11.32 -1.57 12.66
C ILE A 158 -12.71 -0.99 12.93
N LYS A 159 -13.00 0.21 12.40
CA LYS A 159 -14.29 0.90 12.53
C LYS A 159 -15.45 0.02 12.04
N THR A 160 -15.31 -0.55 10.84
CA THR A 160 -16.31 -1.45 10.22
C THR A 160 -16.48 -2.76 10.98
N GLN A 161 -15.40 -3.32 11.53
CA GLN A 161 -15.50 -4.52 12.38
C GLN A 161 -16.36 -4.27 13.63
N HIS A 162 -16.30 -3.06 14.19
CA HIS A 162 -17.07 -2.68 15.38
C HIS A 162 -18.54 -2.29 15.09
N GLU A 163 -18.90 -2.01 13.83
CA GLU A 163 -20.29 -1.72 13.44
C GLU A 163 -21.20 -2.93 13.55
N TYR A 164 -20.65 -4.15 13.46
CA TYR A 164 -21.42 -5.37 13.44
C TYR A 164 -21.18 -6.22 14.70
N PRO A 165 -22.22 -6.86 15.24
CA PRO A 165 -22.15 -7.55 16.53
C PRO A 165 -21.30 -8.83 16.51
N THR A 166 -20.98 -9.38 15.34
CA THR A 166 -20.14 -10.57 15.21
C THR A 166 -19.12 -10.42 14.08
N PRO A 167 -17.83 -10.75 14.29
CA PRO A 167 -16.83 -10.78 13.21
C PRO A 167 -17.24 -11.69 12.05
N SER A 168 -17.99 -12.75 12.33
CA SER A 168 -18.54 -13.68 11.35
C SER A 168 -19.46 -13.02 10.33
N TYR A 169 -20.15 -11.92 10.69
CA TYR A 169 -21.04 -11.24 9.75
C TYR A 169 -20.27 -10.63 8.57
N CYS A 170 -19.17 -9.94 8.85
CA CYS A 170 -18.34 -9.33 7.81
C CYS A 170 -17.74 -10.42 6.91
N GLU A 171 -17.22 -11.49 7.50
CA GLU A 171 -16.66 -12.64 6.78
C GLU A 171 -17.69 -13.26 5.80
N LEU A 172 -18.92 -13.51 6.28
CA LEU A 172 -19.99 -14.06 5.44
C LEU A 172 -20.31 -13.15 4.25
N LYS A 173 -20.42 -11.83 4.47
CA LYS A 173 -20.69 -10.86 3.40
C LYS A 173 -19.58 -10.80 2.36
N ILE A 174 -18.32 -10.87 2.81
CA ILE A 174 -17.17 -10.90 1.89
C ILE A 174 -17.20 -12.18 1.05
N ILE A 175 -17.45 -13.33 1.68
CA ILE A 175 -17.53 -14.62 0.98
C ILE A 175 -18.71 -14.65 -0.01
N GLU A 176 -19.84 -14.02 0.31
CA GLU A 176 -20.97 -13.87 -0.62
C GLU A 176 -20.56 -13.16 -1.92
N HIS A 177 -19.78 -12.07 -1.83
CA HIS A 177 -19.22 -11.39 -3.01
C HIS A 177 -18.19 -12.27 -3.74
N TYR A 178 -17.26 -12.88 -3.00
CA TYR A 178 -16.16 -13.66 -3.56
C TYR A 178 -16.63 -14.82 -4.44
N ARG A 179 -17.74 -15.48 -4.07
CA ARG A 179 -18.36 -16.55 -4.88
C ARG A 179 -18.82 -16.10 -6.26
N ASN A 180 -19.10 -14.81 -6.44
CA ASN A 180 -19.56 -14.26 -7.72
C ASN A 180 -18.41 -13.81 -8.63
N PHE A 181 -17.15 -13.99 -8.19
CA PHE A 181 -15.95 -13.58 -8.94
C PHE A 181 -15.27 -14.75 -9.67
N ASP A 182 -15.90 -15.92 -9.74
CA ASP A 182 -15.39 -17.09 -10.45
C ASP A 182 -14.99 -16.76 -11.90
N GLY A 183 -13.76 -17.11 -12.27
CA GLY A 183 -13.16 -16.84 -13.58
C GLY A 183 -12.58 -15.43 -13.73
N MET A 184 -12.69 -14.56 -12.71
CA MET A 184 -12.08 -13.23 -12.73
C MET A 184 -10.56 -13.33 -12.54
N THR A 185 -9.80 -12.77 -13.47
CA THR A 185 -8.34 -12.77 -13.36
C THR A 185 -7.87 -11.83 -12.25
N ARG A 186 -6.63 -12.04 -11.75
CA ARG A 186 -5.99 -11.12 -10.80
C ARG A 186 -5.96 -9.68 -11.29
N GLY A 187 -5.67 -9.47 -12.58
CA GLY A 187 -5.64 -8.13 -13.19
C GLY A 187 -7.01 -7.46 -13.18
N GLU A 188 -8.06 -8.19 -13.52
CA GLU A 188 -9.45 -7.69 -13.47
C GLU A 188 -9.88 -7.38 -12.03
N ALA A 189 -9.55 -8.23 -11.06
CA ALA A 189 -9.85 -7.99 -9.66
C ALA A 189 -9.18 -6.69 -9.14
N ILE A 190 -7.92 -6.46 -9.51
CA ILE A 190 -7.17 -5.23 -9.19
C ILE A 190 -7.82 -4.00 -9.82
N VAL A 191 -8.13 -4.04 -11.12
CA VAL A 191 -8.74 -2.90 -11.83
C VAL A 191 -10.14 -2.62 -11.31
N ASN A 192 -10.94 -3.65 -11.02
CA ASN A 192 -12.27 -3.50 -10.45
C ASN A 192 -12.23 -2.93 -9.02
N TYR A 193 -11.29 -3.39 -8.19
CA TYR A 193 -11.06 -2.81 -6.86
C TYR A 193 -10.83 -1.31 -6.94
N ILE A 194 -9.86 -0.90 -7.77
CA ILE A 194 -9.52 0.51 -7.90
C ILE A 194 -10.69 1.31 -8.48
N GLY A 195 -11.34 0.78 -9.53
CA GLY A 195 -12.47 1.43 -10.18
C GLY A 195 -13.67 1.63 -9.25
N ASP A 196 -13.90 0.73 -8.30
CA ASP A 196 -14.96 0.90 -7.29
C ASP A 196 -14.60 1.99 -6.27
N VAL A 197 -13.33 2.10 -5.88
CA VAL A 197 -12.85 3.19 -5.01
C VAL A 197 -12.91 4.55 -5.72
N GLU A 198 -12.51 4.62 -7.00
CA GLU A 198 -12.53 5.86 -7.80
C GLU A 198 -13.96 6.43 -7.97
N ARG A 199 -15.00 5.60 -7.85
CA ARG A 199 -16.40 6.01 -7.96
C ARG A 199 -17.03 6.46 -6.64
N LEU A 200 -16.30 6.37 -5.53
CA LEU A 200 -16.83 6.82 -4.25
C LEU A 200 -17.03 8.33 -4.25
N PRO A 201 -18.16 8.82 -3.68
CA PRO A 201 -18.34 10.25 -3.52
C PRO A 201 -17.26 10.80 -2.58
N MET A 202 -16.54 11.82 -3.02
CA MET A 202 -15.59 12.57 -2.20
C MET A 202 -16.30 13.57 -1.28
#